data_AF-A0A959ZBQ4-F1
#
_entry.id   AF-A0A959ZBQ4-F1
#
_cell.length_a   1.000
_cell.length_b   1.000
_cell.length_c   1.000
_cell.angle_alpha   90.00
_cell.angle_beta   90.00
_cell.angle_gamma   90.00
#
_symmetry.space_group_name_H-M   'P 1'
#
loop_
_entity.id
_entity.type
_entity.pdbx_description
1 polymer ?
#
loop_
_entity_poly.entity_id
_entity_poly.type
_entity_poly.pdbx_seq_one_letter_code
_entity_poly.pdbx_strand_id
1 'polypeptide(L)'
;MKTKTTLLRASLASLGIVATLGMAHASAAGPDPSFGDGGRADLSQVKLLREGLEAMAVGRESIFVSTPRGLISRLDTDGDLDMSFGGGDGTAPAAPFLVRLRERSRVPSLAIQKDGKVVVAGSYGPRPLLSRLTTDGTLDPSFGDRGAILNRKDLYGEKLRAFTDVAIDRTGRILVS
;
A
#
# COMPACT_ATOMS: atom_id res chain seq x y z
N MET A 1 -5.84 -13.81 24.14
CA MET A 1 -6.22 -14.25 22.77
C MET A 1 -5.34 -13.53 21.76
N LYS A 2 -4.76 -14.24 20.79
CA LYS A 2 -3.87 -13.67 19.76
C LYS A 2 -4.66 -13.55 18.45
N THR A 3 -4.93 -12.33 18.00
CA THR A 3 -5.50 -12.09 16.66
C THR A 3 -4.38 -12.32 15.64
N LYS A 4 -4.51 -13.35 14.80
CA LYS A 4 -3.63 -13.58 13.65
C LYS A 4 -4.12 -12.68 12.53
N THR A 5 -3.35 -11.66 12.16
CA THR A 5 -3.60 -10.87 10.94
C THR A 5 -3.20 -11.73 9.74
N THR A 6 -4.17 -12.32 9.05
CA THR A 6 -3.95 -13.08 7.81
C THR A 6 -4.00 -12.10 6.63
N LEU A 7 -2.90 -11.98 5.89
CA LEU A 7 -2.84 -11.24 4.63
C LEU A 7 -3.55 -12.06 3.54
N LEU A 8 -4.69 -11.60 3.04
CA LEU A 8 -5.29 -12.15 1.81
C LEU A 8 -4.68 -11.45 0.59
N ARG A 9 -3.92 -12.19 -0.22
CA ARG A 9 -3.52 -11.76 -1.58
C ARG A 9 -4.68 -12.05 -2.53
N ALA A 10 -5.35 -11.03 -3.03
CA ALA A 10 -6.24 -11.16 -4.19
C ALA A 10 -5.51 -10.67 -5.46
N SER A 11 -5.11 -11.61 -6.32
CA SER A 11 -4.66 -11.30 -7.68
C SER A 11 -5.87 -11.36 -8.60
N LEU A 12 -6.32 -10.22 -9.14
CA LEU A 12 -7.31 -10.22 -10.22
C LEU A 12 -6.60 -10.22 -11.58
N ALA A 13 -6.71 -11.35 -12.28
CA ALA A 13 -6.53 -11.40 -13.72
C ALA A 13 -7.72 -10.65 -14.36
N SER A 14 -7.38 -9.82 -15.34
CA SER A 14 -8.27 -9.07 -16.22
C SER A 14 -9.60 -9.76 -16.53
N LEU A 15 -10.72 -9.10 -16.24
CA LEU A 15 -11.89 -9.02 -17.14
C LEU A 15 -12.84 -7.94 -16.63
N GLY A 16 -13.38 -7.14 -17.55
CA GLY A 16 -14.29 -6.02 -17.28
C GLY A 16 -15.63 -6.45 -16.70
N ILE A 17 -15.63 -6.75 -15.41
CA ILE A 17 -16.81 -6.93 -14.58
C ILE A 17 -16.71 -5.86 -13.50
N VAL A 18 -17.81 -5.16 -13.23
CA VAL A 18 -18.00 -4.43 -11.98
C VAL A 18 -17.92 -5.47 -10.86
N ALA A 19 -16.70 -5.80 -10.45
CA ALA A 19 -16.46 -6.67 -9.32
C ALA A 19 -16.70 -5.77 -8.10
N THR A 20 -17.89 -5.87 -7.52
CA THR A 20 -18.08 -5.56 -6.10
C THR A 20 -17.01 -6.33 -5.32
N LEU A 21 -15.91 -5.64 -4.99
CA LEU A 21 -14.79 -6.21 -4.28
C LEU A 21 -15.23 -6.43 -2.83
N GLY A 22 -15.60 -7.67 -2.50
CA GLY A 22 -15.69 -8.08 -1.11
C GLY A 22 -14.30 -8.24 -0.52
N MET A 23 -13.76 -7.19 0.10
CA MET A 23 -12.45 -7.24 0.76
C MET A 23 -12.63 -7.55 2.25
N ALA A 24 -12.63 -8.84 2.57
CA ALA A 24 -12.74 -9.36 3.93
C ALA A 24 -11.51 -9.01 4.80
N HIS A 25 -11.69 -8.30 5.91
CA HIS A 25 -10.96 -8.68 7.13
C HIS A 25 -11.49 -10.09 7.49
N ALA A 26 -10.66 -11.09 7.80
CA ALA A 26 -11.17 -12.45 7.95
C ALA A 26 -11.03 -12.92 9.40
N SER A 27 -12.17 -13.19 10.04
CA SER A 27 -12.22 -14.23 11.08
C SER A 27 -12.47 -15.58 10.40
N ALA A 28 -12.34 -16.69 11.14
CA ALA A 28 -12.63 -18.03 10.61
C ALA A 28 -14.08 -18.22 10.09
N ALA A 29 -14.95 -17.20 10.21
CA ALA A 29 -16.38 -17.24 9.88
C ALA A 29 -16.81 -16.40 8.66
N GLY A 30 -15.91 -15.71 7.95
CA GLY A 30 -16.24 -14.89 6.77
C GLY A 30 -15.63 -13.48 6.78
N PRO A 31 -16.05 -12.59 5.85
CA PRO A 31 -15.70 -11.17 5.88
C PRO A 31 -16.09 -10.54 7.21
N ASP A 32 -15.20 -9.74 7.78
CA ASP A 32 -15.35 -9.09 9.07
C ASP A 32 -16.40 -7.99 8.93
N PRO A 33 -17.56 -8.17 9.54
CA PRO A 33 -18.67 -7.24 9.38
C PRO A 33 -18.43 -5.89 10.05
N SER A 34 -17.37 -5.76 10.87
CA SER A 34 -16.96 -4.46 11.44
C SER A 34 -16.19 -3.57 10.45
N PHE A 35 -15.98 -4.05 9.22
CA PHE A 35 -15.27 -3.33 8.18
C PHE A 35 -16.20 -2.94 7.01
N GLY A 36 -16.35 -1.64 6.73
CA GLY A 36 -17.18 -1.11 5.65
C GLY A 36 -18.61 -1.65 5.63
N ASP A 37 -19.17 -1.88 4.44
CA ASP A 37 -20.50 -2.48 4.29
C ASP A 37 -20.42 -4.01 4.38
N GLY A 38 -20.42 -4.51 5.63
CA GLY A 38 -20.45 -5.95 5.91
C GLY A 38 -19.19 -6.70 5.47
N GLY A 39 -18.03 -6.08 5.66
CA GLY A 39 -16.71 -6.61 5.28
C GLY A 39 -16.30 -6.22 3.86
N ARG A 40 -16.78 -5.10 3.33
CA ARG A 40 -16.50 -4.62 1.97
C ARG A 40 -16.24 -3.11 1.96
N ALA A 41 -15.20 -2.68 1.25
CA ALA A 41 -14.93 -1.26 0.99
C ALA A 41 -15.48 -0.86 -0.39
N ASP A 42 -16.10 0.32 -0.48
CA ASP A 42 -16.40 0.92 -1.76
C ASP A 42 -15.17 1.60 -2.35
N LEU A 43 -14.51 0.83 -3.20
CA LEU A 43 -13.33 1.26 -3.93
C LEU A 43 -13.64 2.25 -5.06
N SER A 44 -14.91 2.53 -5.38
CA SER A 44 -15.27 3.51 -6.41
C SER A 44 -14.75 4.93 -6.12
N GLN A 45 -14.54 5.25 -4.84
CA GLN A 45 -14.02 6.52 -4.37
C GLN A 45 -12.52 6.71 -4.62
N VAL A 46 -11.76 5.62 -4.83
CA VAL A 46 -10.34 5.70 -5.14
C VAL A 46 -10.18 6.09 -6.61
N LYS A 47 -9.91 7.39 -6.83
CA LYS A 47 -9.89 8.10 -8.13
C LYS A 47 -9.16 7.40 -9.27
N LEU A 48 -8.20 6.51 -8.96
CA LEU A 48 -7.33 5.85 -9.94
C LEU A 48 -7.49 4.33 -10.03
N LEU A 49 -8.49 3.75 -9.37
CA LEU A 49 -8.74 2.30 -9.49
C LEU A 49 -9.21 1.85 -10.87
N ARG A 50 -9.59 2.78 -11.77
CA ARG A 50 -9.81 2.45 -13.19
C ARG A 50 -8.57 1.87 -13.88
N GLU A 51 -7.38 2.12 -13.34
CA GLU A 51 -6.12 1.57 -13.84
C GLU A 51 -5.82 0.18 -13.23
N GLY A 52 -6.53 -0.24 -12.18
CA GLY A 52 -6.35 -1.50 -11.45
C GLY A 52 -5.83 -1.31 -10.02
N LEU A 53 -5.99 -2.34 -9.18
CA LEU A 53 -5.38 -2.44 -7.84
C LEU A 53 -4.05 -3.21 -7.96
N GLU A 54 -2.95 -2.69 -7.40
CA GLU A 54 -1.66 -3.41 -7.39
C GLU A 54 -1.37 -4.11 -6.06
N ALA A 55 -1.67 -3.48 -4.93
CA ALA A 55 -1.47 -4.03 -3.60
C ALA A 55 -2.39 -3.39 -2.57
N MET A 56 -2.54 -4.06 -1.43
CA MET A 56 -3.33 -3.59 -0.30
C MET A 56 -2.65 -3.95 1.02
N ALA A 57 -2.74 -3.07 2.01
CA ALA A 57 -2.45 -3.38 3.40
C ALA A 57 -3.65 -3.00 4.27
N VAL A 58 -4.03 -3.89 5.19
CA VAL A 58 -5.14 -3.69 6.12
C VAL A 58 -4.58 -3.52 7.53
N GLY A 59 -4.81 -2.34 8.10
CA GLY A 59 -4.53 -2.01 9.50
C GLY A 59 -5.81 -2.02 10.32
N ARG A 60 -5.68 -1.82 11.64
CA ARG A 60 -6.83 -1.86 12.55
C ARG A 60 -7.86 -0.76 12.28
N GLU A 61 -7.39 0.40 11.84
CA GLU A 61 -8.21 1.62 11.72
C GLU A 61 -8.17 2.18 10.30
N SER A 62 -7.45 1.53 9.38
CA SER A 62 -7.30 2.04 8.01
C SER A 62 -6.85 0.96 7.05
N ILE A 63 -7.12 1.22 5.79
CA ILE A 63 -6.67 0.43 4.67
C ILE A 63 -5.83 1.30 3.76
N PHE A 64 -4.76 0.72 3.24
CA PHE A 64 -3.95 1.34 2.20
C PHE A 64 -4.07 0.53 0.92
N VAL A 65 -4.31 1.24 -0.17
CA VAL A 65 -4.51 0.69 -1.52
C VAL A 65 -3.46 1.32 -2.43
N SER A 66 -2.67 0.52 -3.15
CA SER A 66 -1.82 1.04 -4.21
C SER A 66 -2.48 0.90 -5.59
N THR A 67 -2.33 1.92 -6.42
CA THR A 67 -2.72 1.90 -7.83
C THR A 67 -1.49 1.86 -8.73
N PRO A 68 -1.65 1.48 -10.01
CA PRO A 68 -0.64 1.73 -11.01
C PRO A 68 -0.20 3.19 -10.97
N ARG A 69 1.09 3.42 -11.24
CA ARG A 69 1.77 4.71 -11.09
C ARG A 69 2.20 5.04 -9.65
N GLY A 70 2.09 4.09 -8.72
CA GLY A 70 2.70 4.20 -7.39
C GLY A 70 2.01 5.20 -6.47
N LEU A 71 0.71 5.37 -6.61
CA LEU A 71 -0.09 6.17 -5.70
C LEU A 71 -0.71 5.26 -4.64
N ILE A 72 -0.75 5.75 -3.41
CA ILE A 72 -1.27 5.06 -2.23
C ILE A 72 -2.48 5.83 -1.76
N SER A 73 -3.64 5.21 -1.75
CA SER A 73 -4.85 5.80 -1.17
C SER A 73 -5.11 5.18 0.20
N ARG A 74 -5.64 5.98 1.12
CA ARG A 74 -6.05 5.51 2.44
C ARG A 74 -7.57 5.52 2.55
N LEU A 75 -8.13 4.42 3.02
CA LEU A 75 -9.53 4.32 3.41
C LEU A 75 -9.60 4.18 4.94
N ASP A 76 -10.67 4.70 5.53
CA ASP A 76 -11.00 4.43 6.93
C ASP A 76 -11.64 3.04 7.10
N THR A 77 -12.08 2.73 8.32
CA THR A 77 -12.74 1.46 8.64
C THR A 77 -14.14 1.33 8.07
N ASP A 78 -14.78 2.46 7.75
CA ASP A 78 -16.10 2.50 7.12
C ASP A 78 -15.97 2.33 5.59
N GLY A 79 -14.73 2.28 5.09
CA GLY A 79 -14.40 2.05 3.69
C GLY A 79 -14.43 3.34 2.86
N ASP A 80 -14.60 4.49 3.50
CA ASP A 80 -14.57 5.80 2.87
C ASP A 80 -13.14 6.32 2.73
N LEU A 81 -12.92 7.19 1.74
CA LEU A 81 -11.62 7.80 1.51
C LEU A 81 -11.21 8.72 2.66
N ASP A 82 -10.07 8.44 3.29
CA ASP A 82 -9.53 9.25 4.38
C ASP A 82 -8.89 10.52 3.85
N MET A 83 -9.66 11.61 3.81
CA MET A 83 -9.23 12.91 3.31
C MET A 83 -8.13 13.56 4.15
N SER A 84 -7.81 13.05 5.35
CA SER A 84 -6.65 13.53 6.12
C SER A 84 -5.31 13.02 5.56
N PHE A 85 -5.35 12.02 4.68
CA PHE A 85 -4.17 11.45 4.05
C PHE A 85 -3.83 12.15 2.72
N GLY A 86 -2.54 12.28 2.40
CA GLY A 86 -2.08 12.77 1.11
C GLY A 86 -2.28 14.27 0.88
N GLY A 87 -2.71 15.03 1.90
CA GLY A 87 -2.90 16.47 1.80
C GLY A 87 -4.28 16.91 1.31
N GLY A 88 -5.30 16.06 1.46
CA GLY A 88 -6.70 16.47 1.26
C GLY A 88 -7.46 15.72 0.17
N ASP A 89 -6.86 14.73 -0.50
CA ASP A 89 -7.50 13.91 -1.53
C ASP A 89 -7.41 12.40 -1.22
N GLY A 90 -7.00 12.06 -0.01
CA GLY A 90 -6.82 10.70 0.48
C GLY A 90 -5.77 9.89 -0.27
N THR A 91 -4.89 10.52 -1.05
CA THR A 91 -3.94 9.84 -1.91
C THR A 91 -2.54 10.46 -1.85
N ALA A 92 -1.52 9.63 -1.64
CA ALA A 92 -0.13 10.07 -1.57
C ALA A 92 0.75 9.35 -2.60
N PRO A 93 1.79 10.02 -3.15
CA PRO A 93 2.80 9.34 -3.95
C PRO A 93 3.73 8.50 -3.08
N ALA A 94 3.96 7.25 -3.48
CA ALA A 94 4.93 6.36 -2.85
C ALA A 94 6.40 6.80 -3.00
N ALA A 95 6.72 7.86 -3.74
CA ALA A 95 8.07 8.35 -3.91
C ALA A 95 8.07 9.83 -4.31
N PRO A 96 9.11 10.59 -3.95
CA PRO A 96 9.11 12.05 -4.11
C PRO A 96 9.08 12.52 -5.57
N PHE A 97 9.41 11.64 -6.53
CA PHE A 97 9.49 11.96 -7.97
C PHE A 97 8.33 11.39 -8.80
N LEU A 98 7.40 10.65 -8.19
CA LEU A 98 6.27 10.01 -8.90
C LEU A 98 5.30 11.01 -9.54
N VAL A 99 5.29 12.25 -9.04
CA VAL A 99 4.42 13.31 -9.57
C VAL A 99 4.91 13.84 -10.93
N ARG A 100 6.13 13.46 -11.40
CA ARG A 100 6.76 14.16 -12.53
C ARG A 100 7.06 13.38 -13.80
N LEU A 101 6.94 12.06 -13.92
CA LEU A 101 7.45 11.38 -15.12
C LEU A 101 6.62 10.21 -15.64
N ARG A 102 6.68 10.06 -16.97
CA ARG A 102 6.12 9.00 -17.84
C ARG A 102 6.59 7.57 -17.50
N GLU A 103 7.31 7.38 -16.40
CA GLU A 103 7.85 6.08 -16.00
C GLU A 103 6.85 5.30 -15.18
N ARG A 104 6.57 4.07 -15.61
CA ARG A 104 5.67 3.18 -14.89
C ARG A 104 6.30 2.81 -13.56
N SER A 105 5.56 3.07 -12.50
CA SER A 105 5.89 2.62 -11.15
C SER A 105 4.92 1.53 -10.75
N ARG A 106 5.47 0.52 -10.07
CA ARG A 106 4.72 -0.63 -9.60
C ARG A 106 4.94 -0.77 -8.12
N VAL A 107 3.84 -0.90 -7.38
CA VAL A 107 3.82 -1.11 -5.94
C VAL A 107 3.10 -2.43 -5.67
N PRO A 108 3.80 -3.57 -5.82
CA PRO A 108 3.23 -4.89 -5.58
C PRO A 108 3.01 -5.21 -4.10
N SER A 109 3.60 -4.47 -3.15
CA SER A 109 3.46 -4.79 -1.74
C SER A 109 3.53 -3.57 -0.83
N LEU A 110 2.73 -3.62 0.24
CA LEU A 110 2.57 -2.61 1.28
C LEU A 110 2.59 -3.30 2.65
N ALA A 111 3.16 -2.65 3.66
CA ALA A 111 3.05 -3.10 5.04
C ALA A 111 2.92 -1.92 6.01
N ILE A 112 2.19 -2.12 7.11
CA ILE A 112 1.92 -1.08 8.11
C ILE A 112 2.79 -1.36 9.34
N GLN A 113 3.53 -0.34 9.79
CA GLN A 113 4.28 -0.39 11.04
C GLN A 113 3.37 -0.13 12.24
N LYS A 114 3.83 -0.47 13.45
CA LYS A 114 3.02 -0.32 14.69
C LYS A 114 2.61 1.12 15.00
N ASP A 115 3.38 2.09 14.52
CA ASP A 115 3.12 3.53 14.64
C ASP A 115 2.20 4.07 13.54
N GLY A 116 1.64 3.20 12.70
CA GLY A 116 0.72 3.57 11.62
C GLY A 116 1.41 4.06 10.36
N LYS A 117 2.74 4.12 10.32
CA LYS A 117 3.49 4.42 9.09
C LYS A 117 3.34 3.30 8.07
N VAL A 118 3.39 3.65 6.80
CA VAL A 118 3.25 2.69 5.69
C VAL A 118 4.58 2.51 5.01
N VAL A 119 5.04 1.28 4.88
CA VAL A 119 6.21 0.91 4.10
C VAL A 119 5.74 0.39 2.74
N VAL A 120 6.31 0.95 1.69
CA VAL A 120 5.96 0.67 0.31
C VAL A 120 7.14 0.01 -0.39
N ALA A 121 6.92 -1.15 -0.99
CA ALA A 121 7.94 -1.86 -1.75
C ALA A 121 7.51 -2.06 -3.20
N GLY A 122 8.45 -1.87 -4.12
CA GLY A 122 8.17 -1.95 -5.54
C GLY A 122 9.31 -1.53 -6.45
N SER A 123 8.94 -0.88 -7.54
CA SER A 123 9.87 -0.30 -8.51
C SER A 123 9.40 1.05 -9.00
N TYR A 124 10.37 1.95 -9.21
CA TYR A 124 10.21 3.21 -9.92
C TYR A 124 11.02 3.12 -11.23
N GLY A 125 10.32 2.95 -12.36
CA GLY A 125 10.97 2.67 -13.63
C GLY A 125 11.87 1.43 -13.55
N PRO A 126 13.16 1.51 -13.92
CA PRO A 126 14.07 0.36 -13.84
C PRO A 126 14.69 0.14 -12.44
N ARG A 127 14.31 0.94 -11.43
CA ARG A 127 14.95 0.97 -10.11
C ARG A 127 14.06 0.33 -9.04
N PRO A 128 14.64 -0.33 -8.03
CA PRO A 128 13.90 -0.74 -6.86
C PRO A 128 13.41 0.49 -6.10
N LEU A 129 12.21 0.41 -5.54
CA LEU A 129 11.59 1.42 -4.69
C LEU A 129 11.31 0.77 -3.34
N LEU A 130 11.91 1.31 -2.30
CA LEU A 130 11.45 1.11 -0.93
C LEU A 130 11.23 2.49 -0.32
N SER A 131 10.03 2.80 0.13
CA SER A 131 9.74 4.09 0.77
C SER A 131 8.91 3.91 2.02
N ARG A 132 8.85 4.99 2.80
CA ARG A 132 7.99 5.05 3.98
C ARG A 132 7.18 6.32 3.97
N LEU A 133 5.88 6.16 4.16
CA LEU A 133 4.94 7.25 4.38
C LEU A 133 4.64 7.36 5.88
N THR A 134 4.50 8.58 6.36
CA THR A 134 3.91 8.90 7.67
C THR A 134 2.41 8.61 7.68
N THR A 135 1.79 8.73 8.85
CA THR A 135 0.36 8.48 9.04
C THR A 135 -0.54 9.45 8.27
N ASP A 136 -0.03 10.64 7.91
CA ASP A 136 -0.73 11.63 7.08
C ASP A 136 -0.43 11.48 5.57
N GLY A 137 0.37 10.48 5.20
CA GLY A 137 0.72 10.20 3.80
C GLY A 137 1.85 11.04 3.23
N THR A 138 2.51 11.87 4.04
CA THR A 138 3.77 12.50 3.60
C THR A 138 4.92 11.48 3.61
N LEU A 139 5.97 11.71 2.82
CA LEU A 139 7.16 10.85 2.85
C LEU A 139 7.90 11.08 4.16
N ASP A 140 8.22 9.99 4.88
CA ASP A 140 8.91 10.07 6.16
C ASP A 140 10.39 10.47 5.95
N PRO A 141 10.80 11.71 6.27
CA PRO A 141 12.14 12.18 5.97
C PRO A 141 13.23 11.44 6.76
N SER A 142 12.86 10.69 7.81
CA SER A 142 13.79 9.86 8.59
C SER A 142 14.12 8.51 7.93
N PHE A 143 13.54 8.20 6.77
CA PHE A 143 13.75 6.95 6.06
C PHE A 143 14.54 7.14 4.75
N GLY A 144 15.69 6.48 4.63
CA GLY A 144 16.50 6.57 3.41
C GLY A 144 16.90 8.00 3.03
N ASP A 145 16.90 8.30 1.72
CA ASP A 145 17.01 9.67 1.22
C ASP A 145 15.60 10.24 1.02
N ARG A 146 15.20 11.17 1.90
CA ARG A 146 13.91 11.91 1.81
C ARG A 146 12.69 10.99 1.72
N GLY A 147 12.67 9.94 2.54
CA GLY A 147 11.58 8.98 2.63
C GLY A 147 11.64 7.82 1.66
N ALA A 148 12.69 7.71 0.84
CA ALA A 148 12.83 6.61 -0.11
C ALA A 148 14.27 6.09 -0.25
N ILE A 149 14.37 4.83 -0.64
CA ILE A 149 15.56 4.15 -1.09
C ILE A 149 15.29 3.75 -2.54
N LEU A 150 15.98 4.41 -3.46
CA LEU A 150 15.76 4.28 -4.91
C LEU A 150 16.95 3.68 -5.65
N ASN A 151 18.09 3.55 -4.97
CA ASN A 151 19.32 3.11 -5.61
C ASN A 151 19.81 1.78 -5.05
N ARG A 152 20.29 0.99 -5.99
CA ARG A 152 20.90 -0.32 -5.78
C ARG A 152 22.12 -0.31 -4.83
N LYS A 153 22.88 0.79 -4.82
CA LYS A 153 24.09 0.94 -3.99
C LYS A 153 23.78 1.06 -2.51
N ASP A 154 22.60 1.56 -2.17
CA ASP A 154 22.15 1.75 -0.79
C ASP A 154 21.69 0.42 -0.14
N LEU A 155 21.61 -0.64 -0.95
CA LEU A 155 21.05 -1.95 -0.61
C LEU A 155 22.04 -3.05 -0.99
N TYR A 156 23.12 -3.16 -0.21
CA TYR A 156 24.06 -4.30 -0.18
C TYR A 156 24.71 -4.73 -1.52
N GLY A 157 24.61 -3.94 -2.60
CA GLY A 157 25.37 -4.16 -3.84
C GLY A 157 24.75 -5.10 -4.88
N GLU A 158 23.57 -5.68 -4.65
CA GLU A 158 22.92 -6.68 -5.53
C GLU A 158 22.07 -6.07 -6.65
N LYS A 159 21.97 -6.69 -7.86
CA LYS A 159 21.25 -6.18 -9.08
C LYS A 159 19.73 -6.25 -8.88
N LEU A 160 19.19 -5.68 -7.81
CA LEU A 160 17.75 -5.65 -7.62
C LEU A 160 17.11 -4.65 -8.57
N ARG A 161 16.13 -5.13 -9.36
CA ARG A 161 15.34 -4.31 -10.29
C ARG A 161 14.04 -3.81 -9.65
N ALA A 162 13.54 -4.54 -8.65
CA ALA A 162 12.32 -4.24 -7.91
C ALA A 162 12.38 -4.97 -6.57
N PHE A 163 11.65 -4.44 -5.58
CA PHE A 163 11.17 -5.24 -4.46
C PHE A 163 9.79 -5.77 -4.82
N THR A 164 9.57 -7.05 -4.56
CA THR A 164 8.32 -7.76 -4.87
C THR A 164 7.45 -7.92 -3.63
N ASP A 165 8.06 -7.91 -2.45
CA ASP A 165 7.35 -8.07 -1.20
C ASP A 165 7.95 -7.22 -0.08
N VAL A 166 7.11 -6.88 0.90
CA VAL A 166 7.54 -6.26 2.15
C VAL A 166 6.76 -6.85 3.32
N ALA A 167 7.47 -7.09 4.42
CA ALA A 167 6.89 -7.51 5.68
C ALA A 167 7.54 -6.75 6.84
N ILE A 168 6.77 -6.53 7.91
CA ILE A 168 7.28 -5.99 9.17
C ILE A 168 7.33 -7.13 10.19
N ASP A 169 8.50 -7.37 10.77
CA ASP A 169 8.64 -8.37 11.82
C ASP A 169 8.14 -7.85 13.18
N ARG A 170 8.15 -8.73 14.21
CA ARG A 170 7.65 -8.37 15.54
C ARG A 170 8.44 -7.25 16.24
N THR A 171 9.70 -7.06 15.86
CA THR A 171 10.58 -6.02 16.42
C THR A 171 10.49 -4.71 15.63
N GLY A 172 9.76 -4.70 14.51
CA GLY A 172 9.56 -3.51 13.68
C GLY A 172 10.55 -3.39 12.52
N ARG A 173 11.36 -4.43 12.26
CA ARG A 173 12.27 -4.43 11.12
C ARG A 173 11.51 -4.65 9.82
N ILE A 174 11.99 -4.00 8.77
CA ILE A 174 11.48 -4.11 7.42
C ILE A 174 12.23 -5.24 6.71
N LEU A 175 11.48 -6.23 6.20
CA LEU A 175 11.98 -7.33 5.39
C LEU A 175 11.47 -7.13 3.97
N VAL A 176 12.33 -7.30 2.98
CA VAL A 176 12.00 -7.14 1.55
C VAL A 176 12.64 -8.24 0.71
N SER A 177 11.98 -8.62 -0.39
CA SER A 177 12.47 -9.63 -1.35
C SER A 177 12.35 -9.17 -2.79
#